data_AF-A0A0Q7STG3-F1
#
_entry.id   AF-A0A0Q7STG3-F1
#
_cell.length_a   1.000
_cell.length_b   1.000
_cell.length_c   1.000
_cell.angle_alpha   90.00
_cell.angle_beta   90.00
_cell.angle_gamma   90.00
#
_symmetry.space_group_name_H-M   'P 1'
#
loop_
_entity.id
_entity.type
_entity.pdbx_description
1 polymer ?
#
loop_
_entity_poly.entity_id
_entity_poly.type
_entity_poly.pdbx_seq_one_letter_code
_entity_poly.pdbx_strand_id
1 'polypeptide(L)'
;MKTKRPTAAQRRRAASMPAWTPQGVGLEPDLYAAALRYLFDRPVPEGQEQAWYWSVYEPEFEATPLEWTRIQTVLFANAGTDLSVYGDDQVGFGLDYLANNSISDVPFAAIDASVPLDEAMRMMDAMPVLWRQCFGPRLAEMNKPIGSSSGQLAHICYMWFDVWPTFWNVRSEPRWQQAVWHVLREMLAVPCREVQVAALHGIGHQLRYLNRREEIDRTVAAFIHSIDHNDKNLKNYAEAARQGMVL
;
A
#
# COMPACT_ATOMS: atom_id res chain seq x y z
N MET A 1 -35.29 -6.51 -7.11
CA MET A 1 -34.21 -6.14 -8.05
C MET A 1 -33.59 -7.42 -8.61
N LYS A 2 -33.61 -7.64 -9.93
CA LYS A 2 -32.99 -8.83 -10.55
C LYS A 2 -31.50 -8.55 -10.78
N THR A 3 -30.63 -9.22 -10.03
CA THR A 3 -29.18 -9.21 -10.25
C THR A 3 -28.87 -9.80 -11.63
N LYS A 4 -28.26 -9.00 -12.51
CA LYS A 4 -27.86 -9.44 -13.86
C LYS A 4 -26.82 -10.55 -13.72
N ARG A 5 -27.04 -11.68 -14.39
CA ARG A 5 -26.07 -12.79 -14.45
C ARG A 5 -24.79 -12.33 -15.16
N PRO A 6 -23.60 -12.62 -14.61
CA PRO A 6 -22.33 -12.21 -15.21
C PRO A 6 -22.09 -12.89 -16.56
N THR A 7 -21.48 -12.15 -17.47
CA THR A 7 -21.12 -12.58 -18.83
C THR A 7 -19.99 -13.61 -18.81
N ALA A 8 -19.80 -14.35 -19.91
CA ALA A 8 -18.73 -15.34 -20.02
C ALA A 8 -17.32 -14.74 -19.87
N ALA A 9 -17.13 -13.48 -20.31
CA ALA A 9 -15.90 -12.73 -20.10
C ALA A 9 -15.69 -12.36 -18.62
N GLN A 10 -16.75 -11.96 -17.91
CA GLN A 10 -16.71 -11.70 -16.47
C GLN A 10 -16.43 -12.98 -15.67
N ARG A 11 -17.00 -14.12 -16.09
CA ARG A 11 -16.73 -15.42 -15.47
C ARG A 11 -15.30 -15.91 -15.72
N ARG A 12 -14.75 -15.72 -16.94
CA ARG A 12 -13.35 -16.04 -17.24
C ARG A 12 -12.38 -15.15 -16.44
N ARG A 13 -12.70 -13.85 -16.30
CA ARG A 13 -11.90 -12.92 -15.50
C ARG A 13 -11.98 -13.22 -14.00
N ALA A 14 -13.13 -13.68 -13.50
CA ALA A 14 -13.29 -14.13 -12.12
C ALA A 14 -12.62 -15.50 -11.86
N ALA A 15 -12.66 -16.42 -12.82
CA ALA A 15 -11.97 -17.72 -12.74
C ALA A 15 -10.45 -17.62 -12.92
N SER A 16 -9.95 -16.50 -13.45
CA SER A 16 -8.52 -16.20 -13.58
C SER A 16 -8.00 -15.29 -12.46
N MET A 17 -8.86 -14.84 -11.55
CA MET A 17 -8.39 -14.13 -10.36
C MET A 17 -7.69 -15.16 -9.49
N PRO A 18 -6.45 -14.90 -9.05
CA PRO A 18 -5.82 -15.71 -8.01
C PRO A 18 -6.82 -15.81 -6.86
N ALA A 19 -6.96 -17.00 -6.28
CA ALA A 19 -7.72 -17.14 -5.05
C ALA A 19 -6.96 -16.39 -3.96
N TRP A 20 -7.23 -15.09 -3.82
CA TRP A 20 -6.66 -14.19 -2.82
C TRP A 20 -7.19 -14.54 -1.43
N THR A 21 -6.90 -15.76 -1.00
CA THR A 21 -7.31 -16.39 0.24
C THR A 21 -6.06 -17.03 0.82
N PRO A 22 -5.97 -17.21 2.15
CA PRO A 22 -4.82 -17.87 2.76
C PRO A 22 -4.48 -19.19 2.06
N GLN A 23 -5.47 -20.08 1.90
CA GLN A 23 -5.28 -21.37 1.25
C GLN A 23 -4.86 -21.25 -0.22
N GLY A 24 -5.42 -20.27 -0.94
CA GLY A 24 -5.12 -20.04 -2.35
C GLY A 24 -3.68 -19.55 -2.61
N VAL A 25 -3.02 -18.98 -1.60
CA VAL A 25 -1.60 -18.63 -1.65
C VAL A 25 -0.72 -19.64 -0.88
N GLY A 26 -1.28 -20.73 -0.36
CA GLY A 26 -0.53 -21.73 0.42
C GLY A 26 -0.11 -21.21 1.80
N LEU A 27 -0.95 -20.39 2.43
CA LEU A 27 -0.81 -19.89 3.79
C LEU A 27 -1.88 -20.53 4.69
N GLU A 28 -1.48 -20.97 5.87
CA GLU A 28 -2.44 -21.51 6.84
C GLU A 28 -3.43 -20.42 7.30
N PRO A 29 -4.75 -20.67 7.28
CA PRO A 29 -5.75 -19.66 7.65
C PRO A 29 -5.60 -19.17 9.09
N ASP A 30 -5.22 -20.04 10.00
CA ASP A 30 -5.04 -19.70 11.41
C ASP A 30 -3.81 -18.80 11.61
N LEU A 31 -2.74 -19.02 10.83
CA LEU A 31 -1.57 -18.15 10.81
C LEU A 31 -1.94 -16.76 10.28
N TYR A 32 -2.72 -16.68 9.20
CA TYR A 32 -3.20 -15.41 8.67
C TYR A 32 -4.08 -14.67 9.69
N ALA A 33 -5.03 -15.35 10.32
CA ALA A 33 -5.89 -14.76 11.33
C ALA A 33 -5.09 -14.29 12.57
N ALA A 34 -4.05 -15.03 12.96
CA ALA A 34 -3.15 -14.62 14.03
C ALA A 34 -2.33 -13.38 13.65
N ALA A 35 -1.85 -13.30 12.40
CA ALA A 35 -1.14 -12.12 11.89
C ALA A 35 -2.04 -10.87 11.88
N LEU A 36 -3.32 -10.99 11.48
CA LEU A 36 -4.24 -9.85 11.53
C LEU A 36 -4.47 -9.35 12.95
N ARG A 37 -4.65 -10.25 13.92
CA ARG A 37 -4.74 -9.85 15.34
C ARG A 37 -3.45 -9.21 15.83
N TYR A 38 -2.31 -9.80 15.49
CA TYR A 38 -1.00 -9.28 15.84
C TYR A 38 -0.77 -7.85 15.31
N LEU A 39 -1.17 -7.56 14.07
CA LEU A 39 -0.96 -6.26 13.45
C LEU A 39 -1.98 -5.21 13.91
N PHE A 40 -3.25 -5.59 14.02
CA PHE A 40 -4.37 -4.63 14.07
C PHE A 40 -5.22 -4.71 15.34
N ASP A 41 -5.27 -5.86 16.03
CA ASP A 41 -5.98 -6.00 17.32
C ASP A 41 -5.07 -5.56 18.48
N ARG A 42 -4.67 -4.29 18.41
CA ARG A 42 -3.67 -3.69 19.30
C ARG A 42 -4.20 -2.40 19.92
N PRO A 43 -3.74 -2.06 21.15
CA PRO A 43 -4.09 -0.80 21.77
C PRO A 43 -3.54 0.37 20.94
N VAL A 44 -4.35 1.42 20.81
CA VAL A 44 -3.92 2.70 20.25
C VAL A 44 -3.31 3.52 21.39
N PRO A 45 -2.07 4.01 21.27
CA PRO A 45 -1.44 4.78 22.34
C PRO A 45 -2.21 6.06 22.68
N GLU A 46 -2.39 6.32 23.98
CA GLU A 46 -3.00 7.57 24.46
C GLU A 46 -1.96 8.46 25.15
N GLY A 47 -2.03 9.78 24.90
CA GLY A 47 -1.18 10.77 25.58
C GLY A 47 0.31 10.63 25.27
N GLN A 48 1.10 10.11 26.23
CA GLN A 48 2.54 9.90 26.10
C GLN A 48 2.93 8.41 25.93
N GLU A 49 1.94 7.53 25.78
CA GLU A 49 2.21 6.12 25.51
C GLU A 49 2.89 5.93 24.15
N GLN A 50 3.72 4.90 24.05
CA GLN A 50 4.37 4.50 22.81
C GLN A 50 3.55 3.43 22.09
N ALA A 51 3.71 3.35 20.78
CA ALA A 51 3.16 2.26 20.00
C ALA A 51 3.64 0.89 20.52
N TRP A 52 2.76 -0.10 20.43
CA TRP A 52 2.97 -1.44 20.98
C TRP A 52 4.28 -2.10 20.51
N TYR A 53 4.70 -1.85 19.28
CA TYR A 53 5.93 -2.40 18.70
C TYR A 53 7.22 -1.81 19.28
N TRP A 54 7.15 -0.74 20.07
CA TRP A 54 8.30 -0.24 20.83
C TRP A 54 8.45 -0.88 22.21
N SER A 55 7.47 -1.69 22.63
CA SER A 55 7.53 -2.40 23.91
C SER A 55 8.49 -3.58 23.83
N VAL A 56 9.49 -3.60 24.72
CA VAL A 56 10.42 -4.73 24.89
C VAL A 56 9.74 -6.01 25.41
N TYR A 57 8.49 -5.92 25.85
CA TYR A 57 7.71 -7.05 26.36
C TYR A 57 6.74 -7.62 25.33
N GLU A 58 6.65 -6.99 24.16
CA GLU A 58 5.77 -7.47 23.10
C GLU A 58 6.41 -8.69 22.43
N PRO A 59 5.75 -9.87 22.43
CA PRO A 59 6.27 -11.01 21.69
C PRO A 59 6.35 -10.71 20.18
N GLU A 60 7.41 -11.18 19.54
CA GLU A 60 7.53 -11.14 18.08
C GLU A 60 6.55 -12.14 17.45
N PHE A 61 6.01 -11.79 16.28
CA PHE A 61 5.23 -12.72 15.48
C PHE A 61 6.14 -13.51 14.55
N GLU A 62 6.28 -14.80 14.85
CA GLU A 62 7.11 -15.71 14.09
C GLU A 62 6.42 -16.10 12.77
N ALA A 63 7.00 -15.65 11.67
CA ALA A 63 6.66 -16.07 10.32
C ALA A 63 7.88 -15.94 9.40
N THR A 64 8.04 -16.89 8.48
CA THR A 64 9.09 -16.84 7.46
C THR A 64 8.89 -15.67 6.49
N PRO A 65 9.94 -15.25 5.76
CA PRO A 65 9.79 -14.23 4.71
C PRO A 65 8.71 -14.57 3.66
N LEU A 66 8.59 -15.85 3.30
CA LEU A 66 7.56 -16.33 2.37
C LEU A 66 6.15 -16.20 2.99
N GLU A 67 5.98 -16.57 4.25
CA GLU A 67 4.71 -16.41 4.96
C GLU A 67 4.33 -14.95 5.11
N TRP A 68 5.25 -14.07 5.49
CA TRP A 68 5.02 -12.61 5.53
C TRP A 68 4.63 -12.05 4.17
N THR A 69 5.28 -12.49 3.09
CA THR A 69 4.92 -12.08 1.72
C THR A 69 3.51 -12.53 1.35
N ARG A 70 3.12 -13.75 1.76
CA ARG A 70 1.76 -14.28 1.54
C ARG A 70 0.71 -13.59 2.41
N ILE A 71 1.03 -13.29 3.67
CA ILE A 71 0.19 -12.50 4.58
C ILE A 71 -0.09 -11.14 3.94
N GLN A 72 0.95 -10.42 3.50
CA GLN A 72 0.82 -9.14 2.80
C GLN A 72 -0.04 -9.26 1.53
N THR A 73 0.16 -10.32 0.74
CA THR A 73 -0.62 -10.58 -0.46
C THR A 73 -2.12 -10.69 -0.17
N VAL A 74 -2.50 -11.53 0.80
CA VAL A 74 -3.91 -11.75 1.17
C VAL A 74 -4.49 -10.49 1.82
N LEU A 75 -3.75 -9.84 2.71
CA LEU A 75 -4.14 -8.61 3.38
C LEU A 75 -4.42 -7.51 2.37
N PHE A 76 -3.52 -7.26 1.42
CA PHE A 76 -3.71 -6.20 0.43
C PHE A 76 -4.92 -6.49 -0.46
N ALA A 77 -5.07 -7.74 -0.92
CA ALA A 77 -6.17 -8.13 -1.79
C ALA A 77 -7.55 -8.09 -1.11
N ASN A 78 -7.61 -8.16 0.22
CA ASN A 78 -8.85 -8.17 1.00
C ASN A 78 -8.96 -7.00 1.99
N ALA A 79 -8.12 -5.98 1.86
CA ALA A 79 -7.96 -4.91 2.85
C ALA A 79 -9.28 -4.24 3.24
N GLY A 80 -10.19 -4.04 2.29
CA GLY A 80 -11.50 -3.44 2.59
C GLY A 80 -12.39 -4.28 3.50
N THR A 81 -12.26 -5.61 3.47
CA THR A 81 -13.03 -6.53 4.32
C THR A 81 -12.28 -6.79 5.62
N ASP A 82 -11.02 -7.21 5.52
CA ASP A 82 -10.24 -7.68 6.68
C ASP A 82 -9.94 -6.54 7.65
N LEU A 83 -9.77 -5.32 7.15
CA LEU A 83 -9.49 -4.16 8.01
C LEU A 83 -10.74 -3.47 8.53
N SER A 84 -11.93 -3.77 8.00
CA SER A 84 -13.18 -3.02 8.29
C SER A 84 -13.57 -2.98 9.77
N VAL A 85 -13.12 -3.94 10.57
CA VAL A 85 -13.41 -4.05 12.00
C VAL A 85 -12.51 -3.19 12.87
N TYR A 86 -11.39 -2.68 12.34
CA TYR A 86 -10.40 -1.91 13.07
C TYR A 86 -10.53 -0.40 12.81
N GLY A 87 -10.28 0.39 13.85
CA GLY A 87 -10.25 1.85 13.75
C GLY A 87 -9.07 2.35 12.90
N ASP A 88 -9.13 3.59 12.43
CA ASP A 88 -8.11 4.15 11.52
C ASP A 88 -6.71 4.13 12.14
N ASP A 89 -6.57 4.50 13.42
CA ASP A 89 -5.26 4.48 14.07
C ASP A 89 -4.72 3.05 14.27
N GLN A 90 -5.57 2.08 14.60
CA GLN A 90 -5.16 0.66 14.67
C GLN A 90 -4.64 0.17 13.31
N VAL A 91 -5.37 0.48 12.23
CA VAL A 91 -4.93 0.17 10.87
C VAL A 91 -3.63 0.88 10.54
N GLY A 92 -3.51 2.16 10.90
CA GLY A 92 -2.32 2.96 10.69
C GLY A 92 -1.09 2.34 11.36
N PHE A 93 -1.16 1.97 12.63
CA PHE A 93 -0.04 1.38 13.36
C PHE A 93 0.34 0.00 12.80
N GLY A 94 -0.64 -0.84 12.48
CA GLY A 94 -0.37 -2.16 11.89
C GLY A 94 0.27 -2.06 10.50
N LEU A 95 -0.17 -1.10 9.68
CA LEU A 95 0.44 -0.86 8.36
C LEU A 95 1.83 -0.21 8.47
N ASP A 96 2.07 0.64 9.47
CA ASP A 96 3.40 1.22 9.73
C ASP A 96 4.38 0.12 10.13
N TYR A 97 4.01 -0.79 11.03
CA TYR A 97 4.82 -1.96 11.37
C TYR A 97 5.17 -2.80 10.13
N LEU A 98 4.23 -3.00 9.21
CA LEU A 98 4.40 -3.82 8.01
C LEU A 98 5.30 -3.16 6.94
N ALA A 99 5.31 -1.82 6.88
CA ALA A 99 5.98 -1.05 5.84
C ALA A 99 7.31 -0.42 6.29
N ASN A 100 7.49 -0.14 7.57
CA ASN A 100 8.57 0.71 8.07
C ASN A 100 9.76 -0.09 8.61
N ASN A 101 10.88 0.01 7.89
CA ASN A 101 12.11 -0.69 8.22
C ASN A 101 12.84 -0.19 9.47
N SER A 102 12.38 0.92 10.07
CA SER A 102 12.86 1.38 11.37
C SER A 102 12.11 0.72 12.53
N ILE A 103 11.00 0.03 12.24
CA ILE A 103 10.11 -0.60 13.22
C ILE A 103 10.24 -2.13 13.18
N SER A 104 10.25 -2.73 11.99
CA SER A 104 10.32 -4.18 11.84
C SER A 104 11.09 -4.61 10.58
N ASP A 105 11.44 -5.89 10.51
CA ASP A 105 12.07 -6.50 9.33
C ASP A 105 11.05 -7.02 8.28
N VAL A 106 9.75 -6.96 8.57
CA VAL A 106 8.66 -7.37 7.64
C VAL A 106 8.76 -6.71 6.26
N PRO A 107 9.13 -5.41 6.12
CA PRO A 107 9.22 -4.75 4.82
C PRO A 107 10.31 -5.32 3.91
N PHE A 108 11.23 -6.15 4.43
CA PHE A 108 12.26 -6.85 3.67
C PHE A 108 11.82 -8.25 3.21
N ALA A 109 10.71 -8.79 3.72
CA ALA A 109 10.29 -10.17 3.48
C ALA A 109 10.19 -10.50 1.99
N ALA A 110 9.54 -9.63 1.20
CA ALA A 110 9.29 -9.87 -0.23
C ALA A 110 10.55 -9.83 -1.12
N ILE A 111 11.69 -9.37 -0.59
CA ILE A 111 12.97 -9.30 -1.31
C ILE A 111 14.01 -10.26 -0.74
N ASP A 112 13.64 -11.05 0.26
CA ASP A 112 14.50 -12.08 0.83
C ASP A 112 14.80 -13.17 -0.22
N ALA A 113 16.02 -13.71 -0.18
CA ALA A 113 16.47 -14.70 -1.15
C ALA A 113 15.66 -16.02 -1.11
N SER A 114 14.97 -16.31 0.00
CA SER A 114 14.09 -17.48 0.13
C SER A 114 12.72 -17.30 -0.52
N VAL A 115 12.36 -16.06 -0.91
CA VAL A 115 11.06 -15.77 -1.52
C VAL A 115 11.15 -15.82 -3.05
N PRO A 116 10.40 -16.71 -3.72
CA PRO A 116 10.33 -16.71 -5.17
C PRO A 116 9.80 -15.38 -5.70
N LEU A 117 10.44 -14.83 -6.74
CA LEU A 117 10.04 -13.54 -7.33
C LEU A 117 8.56 -13.51 -7.74
N ASP A 118 8.00 -14.64 -8.17
CA ASP A 118 6.57 -14.73 -8.53
C ASP A 118 5.64 -14.53 -7.32
N GLU A 119 6.05 -14.92 -6.11
CA GLU A 119 5.27 -14.67 -4.89
C GLU A 119 5.33 -13.18 -4.53
N ALA A 120 6.49 -12.55 -4.66
CA ALA A 120 6.62 -11.11 -4.47
C ALA A 120 5.81 -10.30 -5.49
N MET A 121 5.75 -10.74 -6.75
CA MET A 121 4.92 -10.08 -7.77
C MET A 121 3.42 -10.26 -7.52
N ARG A 122 2.98 -11.41 -6.98
CA ARG A 122 1.59 -11.57 -6.53
C ARG A 122 1.22 -10.58 -5.43
N MET A 123 2.12 -10.34 -4.47
CA MET A 123 1.93 -9.31 -3.44
C MET A 123 1.77 -7.92 -4.06
N MET A 124 2.63 -7.58 -5.03
CA MET A 124 2.56 -6.30 -5.73
C MET A 124 1.29 -6.14 -6.57
N ASP A 125 0.81 -7.21 -7.21
CA ASP A 125 -0.45 -7.21 -7.96
C ASP A 125 -1.68 -7.00 -7.04
N ALA A 126 -1.58 -7.41 -5.77
CA ALA A 126 -2.62 -7.22 -4.76
C ALA A 126 -2.61 -5.80 -4.14
N MET A 127 -1.44 -5.16 -4.04
CA MET A 127 -1.26 -3.86 -3.38
C MET A 127 -2.22 -2.74 -3.83
N PRO A 128 -2.61 -2.59 -5.12
CA PRO A 128 -3.59 -1.59 -5.53
C PRO A 128 -4.95 -1.68 -4.80
N VAL A 129 -5.32 -2.87 -4.34
CA VAL A 129 -6.58 -3.08 -3.60
C VAL A 129 -6.52 -2.43 -2.21
N LEU A 130 -5.38 -2.44 -1.52
CA LEU A 130 -5.17 -1.74 -0.25
C LEU A 130 -5.52 -0.25 -0.39
N TRP A 131 -4.99 0.40 -1.42
CA TRP A 131 -5.22 1.82 -1.68
C TRP A 131 -6.68 2.12 -2.02
N ARG A 132 -7.30 1.31 -2.88
CA ARG A 132 -8.69 1.52 -3.32
C ARG A 132 -9.74 1.19 -2.27
N GLN A 133 -9.49 0.19 -1.42
CA GLN A 133 -10.51 -0.36 -0.52
C GLN A 133 -10.26 -0.04 0.96
N CYS A 134 -9.05 0.37 1.35
CA CYS A 134 -8.74 0.78 2.71
C CYS A 134 -8.44 2.28 2.79
N PHE A 135 -7.30 2.73 2.25
CA PHE A 135 -6.89 4.14 2.37
C PHE A 135 -7.90 5.09 1.72
N GLY A 136 -8.32 4.82 0.48
CA GLY A 136 -9.22 5.69 -0.27
C GLY A 136 -10.51 6.01 0.47
N PRO A 137 -11.32 5.01 0.88
CA PRO A 137 -12.56 5.26 1.60
C PRO A 137 -12.37 5.89 2.99
N ARG A 138 -11.32 5.51 3.72
CA ARG A 138 -11.07 6.01 5.08
C ARG A 138 -10.55 7.45 5.12
N LEU A 139 -9.82 7.86 4.08
CA LEU A 139 -9.23 9.20 3.98
C LEU A 139 -9.99 10.13 3.02
N ALA A 140 -11.09 9.68 2.39
CA ALA A 140 -11.79 10.44 1.34
C ALA A 140 -12.27 11.83 1.75
N GLU A 141 -12.65 12.01 3.02
CA GLU A 141 -13.16 13.27 3.55
C GLU A 141 -12.05 14.17 4.10
N MET A 142 -10.80 13.70 4.09
CA MET A 142 -9.67 14.48 4.55
C MET A 142 -9.36 15.61 3.55
N ASN A 143 -9.11 16.79 4.10
CA ASN A 143 -8.70 17.95 3.32
C ASN A 143 -7.72 18.78 4.15
N LYS A 144 -6.51 18.24 4.28
CA LYS A 144 -5.42 18.85 5.05
C LYS A 144 -4.29 19.30 4.13
N PRO A 145 -3.48 20.29 4.54
CA PRO A 145 -2.24 20.63 3.84
C PRO A 145 -1.39 19.38 3.58
N ILE A 146 -0.75 19.32 2.40
CA ILE A 146 0.15 18.22 2.06
C ILE A 146 1.32 18.17 3.07
N GLY A 147 1.68 16.97 3.51
CA GLY A 147 2.71 16.75 4.54
C GLY A 147 2.22 16.98 5.97
N SER A 148 0.98 17.43 6.17
CA SER A 148 0.32 17.37 7.48
C SER A 148 -0.50 16.08 7.57
N SER A 149 -0.29 15.30 8.63
CA SER A 149 -1.07 14.09 8.90
C SER A 149 -2.02 14.34 10.07
N SER A 150 -3.21 13.77 10.00
CA SER A 150 -4.16 13.74 11.12
C SER A 150 -4.47 12.28 11.44
N GLY A 151 -3.76 11.74 12.42
CA GLY A 151 -3.84 10.32 12.79
C GLY A 151 -2.82 9.45 12.06
N GLN A 152 -2.65 8.25 12.58
CA GLN A 152 -1.61 7.33 12.15
C GLN A 152 -1.86 6.78 10.74
N LEU A 153 -3.13 6.59 10.34
CA LEU A 153 -3.45 6.12 8.98
C LEU A 153 -3.02 7.10 7.90
N ALA A 154 -3.29 8.39 8.10
CA ALA A 154 -2.87 9.44 7.17
C ALA A 154 -1.34 9.59 7.15
N HIS A 155 -0.68 9.40 8.29
CA HIS A 155 0.78 9.40 8.38
C HIS A 155 1.39 8.30 7.51
N ILE A 156 1.01 7.03 7.72
CA ILE A 156 1.57 5.92 6.95
C ILE A 156 1.16 5.97 5.47
N CYS A 157 -0.02 6.50 5.14
CA CYS A 157 -0.42 6.76 3.76
C CYS A 157 0.60 7.65 3.04
N TYR A 158 1.03 8.74 3.69
CA TYR A 158 2.03 9.67 3.13
C TYR A 158 3.43 9.03 3.09
N MET A 159 3.87 8.45 4.21
CA MET A 159 5.23 7.96 4.43
C MET A 159 5.56 6.64 3.74
N TRP A 160 4.58 5.94 3.17
CA TRP A 160 4.73 4.57 2.66
C TRP A 160 5.98 4.37 1.79
N PHE A 161 6.26 5.30 0.88
CA PHE A 161 7.39 5.19 -0.04
C PHE A 161 8.73 5.66 0.54
N ASP A 162 8.73 6.35 1.68
CA ASP A 162 9.92 6.73 2.42
C ASP A 162 10.41 5.59 3.31
N VAL A 163 9.48 4.90 3.95
CA VAL A 163 9.79 3.90 4.99
C VAL A 163 9.89 2.49 4.43
N TRP A 164 9.28 2.21 3.27
CA TRP A 164 9.31 0.89 2.64
C TRP A 164 10.60 0.68 1.84
N PRO A 165 11.58 -0.09 2.37
CA PRO A 165 12.93 -0.16 1.82
C PRO A 165 13.01 -1.01 0.54
N THR A 166 12.05 -1.93 0.34
CA THR A 166 11.97 -2.81 -0.83
C THR A 166 12.15 -2.02 -2.11
N PHE A 167 11.41 -0.91 -2.31
CA PHE A 167 11.45 -0.15 -3.56
C PHE A 167 12.86 0.35 -3.90
N TRP A 168 13.62 0.78 -2.89
CA TRP A 168 15.01 1.13 -3.07
C TRP A 168 15.86 -0.10 -3.38
N ASN A 169 15.73 -1.18 -2.63
CA ASN A 169 16.61 -2.35 -2.72
C ASN A 169 16.50 -3.08 -4.06
N VAL A 170 15.31 -3.09 -4.67
CA VAL A 170 15.05 -3.77 -5.96
C VAL A 170 14.94 -2.80 -7.14
N ARG A 171 15.39 -1.56 -6.97
CA ARG A 171 15.29 -0.48 -7.97
C ARG A 171 15.88 -0.80 -9.35
N SER A 172 16.71 -1.84 -9.47
CA SER A 172 17.30 -2.30 -10.73
C SER A 172 16.62 -3.52 -11.35
N GLU A 173 15.68 -4.17 -10.67
CA GLU A 173 14.96 -5.36 -11.18
C GLU A 173 13.75 -4.92 -12.02
N PRO A 174 13.72 -5.22 -13.34
CA PRO A 174 12.68 -4.73 -14.24
C PRO A 174 11.25 -5.11 -13.85
N ARG A 175 11.04 -6.32 -13.29
CA ARG A 175 9.71 -6.75 -12.85
C ARG A 175 9.20 -5.89 -11.70
N TRP A 176 10.06 -5.56 -10.75
CA TRP A 176 9.72 -4.65 -9.67
C TRP A 176 9.47 -3.22 -10.16
N GLN A 177 10.30 -2.69 -11.05
CA GLN A 177 10.06 -1.35 -11.64
C GLN A 177 8.68 -1.28 -12.31
N GLN A 178 8.30 -2.31 -13.06
CA GLN A 178 6.99 -2.40 -13.69
C GLN A 178 5.87 -2.49 -12.65
N ALA A 179 6.03 -3.32 -11.61
CA ALA A 179 5.03 -3.50 -10.57
C ALA A 179 4.83 -2.22 -9.73
N VAL A 180 5.91 -1.56 -9.33
CA VAL A 180 5.87 -0.27 -8.62
C VAL A 180 5.15 0.78 -9.46
N TRP A 181 5.50 0.89 -10.74
CA TRP A 181 4.82 1.83 -11.63
C TRP A 181 3.32 1.52 -11.78
N HIS A 182 2.95 0.23 -11.86
CA HIS A 182 1.55 -0.17 -11.87
C HIS A 182 0.80 0.28 -10.61
N VAL A 183 1.37 0.05 -9.42
CA VAL A 183 0.79 0.48 -8.15
C VAL A 183 0.61 2.00 -8.12
N LEU A 184 1.64 2.78 -8.44
CA LEU A 184 1.58 4.24 -8.42
C LEU A 184 0.50 4.79 -9.36
N ARG A 185 0.33 4.17 -10.54
CA ARG A 185 -0.74 4.53 -11.48
C ARG A 185 -2.14 4.21 -10.94
N GLU A 186 -2.30 3.06 -10.32
CA GLU A 186 -3.58 2.67 -9.70
C GLU A 186 -3.92 3.58 -8.52
N MET A 187 -2.93 3.97 -7.72
CA MET A 187 -3.09 4.93 -6.62
C MET A 187 -3.53 6.30 -7.12
N LEU A 188 -2.91 6.82 -8.19
CA LEU A 188 -3.25 8.12 -8.75
C LEU A 188 -4.69 8.17 -9.30
N ALA A 189 -5.27 7.02 -9.66
CA ALA A 189 -6.65 6.87 -10.11
C ALA A 189 -7.67 6.77 -8.95
N VAL A 190 -7.22 6.61 -7.70
CA VAL A 190 -8.12 6.60 -6.53
C VAL A 190 -8.66 8.00 -6.30
N PRO A 191 -10.00 8.19 -6.16
CA PRO A 191 -10.60 9.51 -5.93
C PRO A 191 -10.47 9.92 -4.44
N CYS A 192 -9.25 9.89 -3.91
CA CYS A 192 -8.89 10.32 -2.58
C CYS A 192 -7.59 11.12 -2.69
N ARG A 193 -7.63 12.37 -2.22
CA ARG A 193 -6.54 13.32 -2.39
C ARG A 193 -5.26 12.81 -1.73
N GLU A 194 -5.36 12.22 -0.55
CA GLU A 194 -4.27 11.71 0.28
C GLU A 194 -3.56 10.54 -0.42
N VAL A 195 -4.34 9.63 -1.04
CA VAL A 195 -3.77 8.53 -1.84
C VAL A 195 -3.11 9.06 -3.11
N GLN A 196 -3.68 10.07 -3.75
CA GLN A 196 -3.05 10.71 -4.92
C GLN A 196 -1.75 11.44 -4.54
N VAL A 197 -1.71 12.11 -3.37
CA VAL A 197 -0.49 12.70 -2.83
C VAL A 197 0.57 11.63 -2.59
N ALA A 198 0.22 10.52 -1.93
CA ALA A 198 1.13 9.40 -1.71
C ALA A 198 1.66 8.82 -3.03
N ALA A 199 0.81 8.73 -4.06
CA ALA A 199 1.21 8.27 -5.39
C ALA A 199 2.23 9.23 -6.03
N LEU A 200 1.96 10.54 -5.99
CA LEU A 200 2.89 11.56 -6.50
C LEU A 200 4.20 11.55 -5.71
N HIS A 201 4.14 11.37 -4.40
CA HIS A 201 5.30 11.24 -3.54
C HIS A 201 6.19 10.06 -3.97
N GLY A 202 5.59 8.87 -4.12
CA GLY A 202 6.27 7.69 -4.65
C GLY A 202 6.83 7.88 -6.07
N ILE A 203 6.09 8.54 -6.97
CA ILE A 203 6.59 8.89 -8.31
C ILE A 203 7.85 9.75 -8.22
N GLY A 204 7.86 10.76 -7.34
CA GLY A 204 9.00 11.64 -7.14
C GLY A 204 10.25 10.88 -6.70
N HIS A 205 10.13 10.04 -5.67
CA HIS A 205 11.23 9.21 -5.15
C HIS A 205 11.77 8.22 -6.19
N GLN A 206 10.88 7.63 -6.98
CA GLN A 206 11.20 6.54 -7.91
C GLN A 206 11.53 7.02 -9.33
N LEU A 207 11.40 8.32 -9.64
CA LEU A 207 11.51 8.88 -11.00
C LEU A 207 12.78 8.41 -11.74
N ARG A 208 13.92 8.45 -11.05
CA ARG A 208 15.24 8.07 -11.59
C ARG A 208 15.43 6.56 -11.77
N TYR A 209 14.57 5.73 -11.17
CA TYR A 209 14.70 4.27 -11.17
C TYR A 209 13.70 3.57 -12.10
N LEU A 210 12.53 4.16 -12.33
CA LEU A 210 11.48 3.55 -13.15
C LEU A 210 11.84 3.44 -14.65
N ASN A 211 12.86 4.17 -15.13
CA ASN A 211 13.31 4.20 -16.53
C ASN A 211 12.16 4.38 -17.55
N ARG A 212 11.16 5.21 -17.21
CA ARG A 212 9.90 5.41 -17.96
C ARG A 212 9.51 6.89 -18.04
N ARG A 213 10.50 7.78 -18.17
CA ARG A 213 10.33 9.23 -18.02
C ARG A 213 9.16 9.79 -18.84
N GLU A 214 9.07 9.44 -20.12
CA GLU A 214 8.00 9.93 -20.98
C GLU A 214 6.60 9.45 -20.55
N GLU A 215 6.48 8.21 -20.09
CA GLU A 215 5.22 7.65 -19.61
C GLU A 215 4.76 8.35 -18.33
N ILE A 216 5.71 8.60 -17.42
CA ILE A 216 5.48 9.35 -16.18
C ILE A 216 5.04 10.78 -16.51
N ASP A 217 5.77 11.49 -17.39
CA ASP A 217 5.45 12.86 -17.76
C ASP A 217 4.04 12.97 -18.37
N ARG A 218 3.66 12.06 -19.27
CA ARG A 218 2.31 12.01 -19.85
C ARG A 218 1.25 11.73 -18.80
N THR A 219 1.50 10.78 -17.90
CA THR A 219 0.55 10.37 -16.86
C THR A 219 0.31 11.50 -15.86
N VAL A 220 1.38 12.12 -15.34
CA VAL A 220 1.27 13.21 -14.37
C VAL A 220 0.70 14.47 -15.04
N ALA A 221 1.05 14.76 -16.29
CA ALA A 221 0.41 15.85 -17.02
C ALA A 221 -1.10 15.62 -17.15
N ALA A 222 -1.53 14.43 -17.58
CA ALA A 222 -2.96 14.11 -17.67
C ALA A 222 -3.67 14.24 -16.32
N PHE A 223 -3.01 13.80 -15.24
CA PHE A 223 -3.53 13.97 -13.89
C PHE A 223 -3.69 15.45 -13.52
N ILE A 224 -2.68 16.30 -13.77
CA ILE A 224 -2.75 17.75 -13.50
C ILE A 224 -3.94 18.42 -14.19
N HIS A 225 -4.26 18.01 -15.42
CA HIS A 225 -5.41 18.50 -16.16
C HIS A 225 -6.75 18.05 -15.55
N SER A 226 -6.78 16.94 -14.82
CA SER A 226 -7.97 16.42 -14.14
C SER A 226 -8.21 17.04 -12.75
N ILE A 227 -7.19 17.61 -12.12
CA ILE A 227 -7.31 18.26 -10.81
C ILE A 227 -8.18 19.52 -10.93
N ASP A 228 -9.05 19.73 -9.93
CA ASP A 228 -9.84 20.95 -9.78
C ASP A 228 -8.97 22.20 -10.00
N HIS A 229 -9.45 23.13 -10.84
CA HIS A 229 -8.78 24.40 -11.12
C HIS A 229 -8.39 25.20 -9.86
N ASN A 230 -9.10 25.02 -8.75
CA ASN A 230 -8.84 25.71 -7.49
C ASN A 230 -7.85 24.99 -6.57
N ASP A 231 -7.58 23.68 -6.75
CA ASP A 231 -6.57 22.96 -5.94
C ASP A 231 -5.15 23.21 -6.50
N LYS A 232 -4.68 24.45 -6.30
CA LYS A 232 -3.32 24.86 -6.67
C LYS A 232 -2.25 24.08 -5.92
N ASN A 233 -2.56 23.62 -4.70
CA ASN A 233 -1.60 22.90 -3.86
C ASN A 233 -1.27 21.54 -4.47
N LEU A 234 -2.29 20.75 -4.83
CA LEU A 234 -2.10 19.45 -5.46
C LEU A 234 -1.45 19.57 -6.84
N LYS A 235 -1.80 20.61 -7.63
CA LYS A 235 -1.15 20.89 -8.91
C LYS A 235 0.35 21.16 -8.76
N ASN A 236 0.72 22.03 -7.82
CA ASN A 236 2.12 22.35 -7.56
C ASN A 236 2.89 21.11 -7.08
N TYR A 237 2.28 20.29 -6.22
CA TYR A 237 2.89 19.06 -5.74
C TYR A 237 3.08 18.04 -6.87
N ALA A 238 2.08 17.88 -7.74
CA ALA A 238 2.18 17.00 -8.91
C ALA A 238 3.30 17.46 -9.88
N GLU A 239 3.44 18.77 -10.08
CA GLU A 239 4.54 19.33 -10.88
C GLU A 239 5.92 19.08 -10.26
N ALA A 240 6.03 19.23 -8.94
CA ALA A 240 7.26 18.95 -8.20
C ALA A 240 7.62 17.46 -8.26
N ALA A 241 6.64 16.57 -8.04
CA ALA A 241 6.78 15.12 -8.18
C ALA A 241 7.23 14.71 -9.59
N ARG A 242 6.68 15.32 -10.64
CA ARG A 242 7.10 15.10 -12.04
C ARG A 242 8.58 15.41 -12.28
N GLN A 243 9.18 16.25 -11.44
CA GLN A 243 10.59 16.63 -11.51
C GLN A 243 11.46 15.87 -10.50
N GLY A 244 10.87 14.95 -9.71
CA GLY A 244 11.58 14.24 -8.64
C GLY A 244 11.83 15.09 -7.41
N MET A 245 11.11 16.20 -7.25
CA MET A 245 11.22 17.13 -6.13
C MET A 245 10.09 16.89 -5.15
N VAL A 246 10.27 15.89 -4.28
CA VAL A 246 9.36 15.57 -3.19
C VAL A 246 10.12 15.61 -1.87
N LEU A 247 9.42 15.97 -0.79
CA LEU A 247 9.95 16.09 0.57
C LEU A 247 9.43 14.96 1.44
#